data_AF-A0A1M7GY14-F1
#
_entry.id   AF-A0A1M7GY14-F1
#
_cell.length_a   1.000
_cell.length_b   1.000
_cell.length_c   1.000
_cell.angle_alpha   90.00
_cell.angle_beta   90.00
_cell.angle_gamma   90.00
#
_symmetry.space_group_name_H-M   'P 1'
#
loop_
_entity.id
_entity.type
_entity.pdbx_description
1 polymer ?
#
loop_
_entity_poly.entity_id
_entity_poly.type
_entity_poly.pdbx_seq_one_letter_code
_entity_poly.pdbx_strand_id
1 'polypeptide(L)'
;MNSLKIYNFIEAYGEKCVELNSAFVSSYNLSEASELQGTDYLLSPLRATKLKVINHMGNFYFKNKDVEYHIHGTGMTFTLDEIRYSFEYLPQTNNRNTPIFSISSIYDYIKVVYGFIEQDKFTKVMNELVDKKIIAKIDEYGFSFYIPELELSKNIIQ
;
A
#
# COMPACT_ATOMS: atom_id res chain seq x y z
N MET A 1 7.40 11.99 -21.21
CA MET A 1 6.67 11.85 -19.95
C MET A 1 7.51 12.50 -18.87
N ASN A 2 6.97 13.48 -18.16
CA ASN A 2 7.68 14.24 -17.13
C ASN A 2 7.62 13.45 -15.80
N SER A 3 8.69 13.48 -14.99
CA SER A 3 8.78 12.81 -13.69
C SER A 3 7.65 13.23 -12.74
N LEU A 4 7.15 14.47 -12.85
CA LEU A 4 5.99 14.92 -12.07
C LEU A 4 4.72 14.10 -12.32
N LYS A 5 4.46 13.68 -13.57
CA LYS A 5 3.27 12.88 -13.88
C LYS A 5 3.37 11.46 -13.31
N ILE A 6 4.55 10.86 -13.34
CA ILE A 6 4.80 9.55 -12.71
C ILE A 6 4.64 9.65 -11.20
N TYR A 7 5.16 10.72 -10.58
CA TYR A 7 5.00 10.95 -9.16
C TYR A 7 3.52 10.96 -8.73
N ASN A 8 2.67 11.74 -9.42
CA ASN A 8 1.25 11.79 -9.12
C ASN A 8 0.56 10.41 -9.24
N PHE A 9 1.03 9.54 -10.14
CA PHE A 9 0.50 8.17 -10.23
C PHE A 9 0.95 7.30 -9.06
N ILE A 10 2.20 7.44 -8.63
CA ILE A 10 2.74 6.72 -7.46
C ILE A 10 2.00 7.15 -6.18
N GLU A 11 1.77 8.44 -6.01
CA GLU A 11 0.99 9.00 -4.90
C GLU A 11 -0.44 8.45 -4.91
N ALA A 12 -1.15 8.57 -6.03
CA ALA A 12 -2.52 8.06 -6.16
C ALA A 12 -2.62 6.55 -5.91
N TYR A 13 -1.61 5.76 -6.31
CA TYR A 13 -1.53 4.34 -6.01
C TYR A 13 -1.40 4.08 -4.50
N GLY A 14 -0.53 4.83 -3.82
CA GLY A 14 -0.32 4.68 -2.38
C GLY A 14 -1.54 5.10 -1.57
N GLU A 15 -2.16 6.24 -1.92
CA GLU A 15 -3.44 6.67 -1.33
C GLU A 15 -4.52 5.60 -1.49
N LYS A 16 -4.58 4.95 -2.65
CA LYS A 16 -5.56 3.89 -2.90
C LYS A 16 -5.31 2.66 -2.04
N CYS A 17 -4.06 2.25 -1.84
CA CYS A 17 -3.72 1.15 -0.94
C CYS A 17 -4.22 1.42 0.49
N VAL A 18 -4.03 2.65 0.97
CA VAL A 18 -4.43 3.08 2.31
C VAL A 18 -5.96 3.15 2.44
N GLU A 19 -6.64 3.67 1.41
CA GLU A 19 -8.09 3.74 1.34
C GLU A 19 -8.69 2.32 1.41
N LEU A 20 -8.16 1.39 0.61
CA LEU A 20 -8.60 -0.01 0.60
C LEU A 20 -8.32 -0.71 1.94
N ASN A 21 -7.18 -0.46 2.56
CA ASN A 21 -6.87 -0.97 3.90
C ASN A 21 -7.86 -0.49 4.95
N SER A 22 -8.19 0.80 4.93
CA SER A 22 -9.15 1.39 5.87
C SER A 22 -10.56 0.82 5.65
N ALA A 23 -10.96 0.66 4.39
CA ALA A 23 -12.24 0.03 4.05
C ALA A 23 -12.31 -1.44 4.44
N PHE A 24 -11.20 -2.17 4.31
CA PHE A 24 -11.06 -3.54 4.77
C PHE A 24 -11.24 -3.66 6.28
N VAL A 25 -10.51 -2.84 7.05
CA VAL A 25 -10.62 -2.76 8.52
C VAL A 25 -12.06 -2.47 8.94
N SER A 26 -12.73 -1.54 8.25
CA SER A 26 -14.11 -1.18 8.52
C SER A 26 -15.09 -2.31 8.17
N SER A 27 -14.91 -2.99 7.04
CA SER A 27 -15.82 -4.05 6.57
C SER A 27 -15.86 -5.26 7.50
N TYR A 28 -14.73 -5.54 8.17
CA TYR A 28 -14.61 -6.62 9.15
C TYR A 28 -14.76 -6.15 10.60
N ASN A 29 -15.12 -4.87 10.84
CA ASN A 29 -15.20 -4.25 12.16
C ASN A 29 -13.96 -4.51 13.04
N LEU A 30 -12.76 -4.52 12.45
CA LEU A 30 -11.54 -4.90 13.16
C LEU A 30 -11.17 -3.91 14.27
N SER A 31 -11.63 -2.66 14.20
CA SER A 31 -11.46 -1.66 15.26
C SER A 31 -12.20 -2.01 16.55
N GLU A 32 -13.23 -2.87 16.47
CA GLU A 32 -14.05 -3.28 17.62
C GLU A 32 -13.59 -4.62 18.23
N ALA A 33 -12.72 -5.35 17.54
CA ALA A 33 -12.20 -6.62 18.02
C ALA A 33 -11.27 -6.41 19.23
N SER A 34 -11.69 -6.92 20.39
CA SER A 34 -10.96 -6.78 21.65
C SER A 34 -9.51 -7.28 21.59
N GLU A 35 -9.28 -8.32 20.79
CA GLU A 35 -7.99 -8.98 20.58
C GLU A 35 -7.01 -8.13 19.76
N LEU A 36 -7.50 -7.06 19.13
CA LEU A 36 -6.74 -6.11 18.33
C LEU A 36 -6.51 -4.78 19.05
N GLN A 37 -6.97 -4.60 20.30
CA GLN A 37 -6.75 -3.37 21.05
C GLN A 37 -5.26 -2.98 21.09
N GLY A 38 -4.99 -1.70 20.81
CA GLY A 38 -3.62 -1.16 20.76
C GLY A 38 -2.83 -1.52 19.50
N THR A 39 -3.43 -2.26 18.55
CA THR A 39 -2.82 -2.50 17.24
C THR A 39 -3.01 -1.27 16.36
N ASP A 40 -1.95 -0.89 15.65
CA ASP A 40 -2.03 0.12 14.59
C ASP A 40 -3.05 -0.32 13.53
N TYR A 41 -3.96 0.57 13.14
CA TYR A 41 -5.00 0.27 12.15
C TYR A 41 -4.41 -0.25 10.82
N LEU A 42 -3.21 0.19 10.48
CA LEU A 42 -2.46 -0.31 9.32
C LEU A 42 -2.10 -1.78 9.48
N LEU A 43 -1.77 -2.24 10.69
CA LEU A 43 -1.39 -3.63 10.98
C LEU A 43 -2.57 -4.50 11.41
N SER A 44 -3.74 -3.92 11.68
CA SER A 44 -4.92 -4.66 12.15
C SER A 44 -5.28 -5.86 11.26
N PRO A 45 -5.27 -5.77 9.92
CA PRO A 45 -5.55 -6.93 9.06
C PRO A 45 -4.55 -8.09 9.24
N LEU A 46 -3.26 -7.77 9.32
CA LEU A 46 -2.20 -8.77 9.55
C LEU A 46 -2.38 -9.45 10.90
N ARG A 47 -2.65 -8.66 11.95
CA ARG A 47 -2.85 -9.18 13.30
C ARG A 47 -4.12 -10.02 13.38
N ALA A 48 -5.22 -9.56 12.78
CA ALA A 48 -6.50 -10.26 12.71
C ALA A 48 -6.35 -11.64 12.06
N THR A 49 -5.57 -11.74 10.97
CA THR A 49 -5.29 -13.01 10.30
C THR A 49 -4.48 -13.96 11.20
N LYS A 50 -3.44 -13.46 11.87
CA LYS A 50 -2.63 -14.27 12.81
C LYS A 50 -3.45 -14.80 13.98
N LEU A 51 -4.42 -14.01 14.44
CA LEU A 51 -5.36 -14.37 15.50
C LEU A 51 -6.57 -15.16 14.99
N LYS A 52 -6.66 -15.43 13.68
CA LYS A 52 -7.78 -16.13 13.03
C LYS A 52 -9.15 -15.45 13.23
N VAL A 53 -9.16 -14.13 13.43
CA VAL A 53 -10.37 -13.30 13.44
C VAL A 53 -10.95 -13.20 12.02
N ILE A 54 -10.06 -13.14 11.03
CA ILE A 54 -10.40 -13.15 9.61
C ILE A 54 -9.56 -14.20 8.88
N ASN A 55 -10.02 -14.58 7.69
CA ASN A 55 -9.24 -15.44 6.80
C ASN A 55 -8.15 -14.65 6.07
N HIS A 56 -7.08 -15.36 5.69
CA HIS A 56 -5.96 -14.81 4.94
C HIS A 56 -6.31 -14.33 3.52
N MET A 57 -7.39 -14.82 2.93
CA MET A 57 -7.89 -14.43 1.61
C MET A 57 -9.42 -14.36 1.60
N GLY A 58 -9.98 -13.47 0.78
CA GLY A 58 -11.42 -13.28 0.65
C GLY A 58 -11.81 -12.05 -0.16
N ASN A 59 -13.03 -11.55 0.05
CA ASN A 59 -13.53 -10.34 -0.60
C ASN A 59 -14.24 -9.41 0.41
N PHE A 60 -14.23 -8.11 0.14
CA PHE A 60 -15.06 -7.12 0.82
C PHE A 60 -15.62 -6.09 -0.17
N TYR A 61 -16.67 -5.36 0.23
CA TYR A 61 -17.29 -4.35 -0.61
C TYR A 61 -16.70 -2.96 -0.37
N PHE A 62 -16.37 -2.28 -1.47
CA PHE A 62 -15.91 -0.89 -1.44
C PHE A 62 -16.49 -0.08 -2.60
N LYS A 63 -17.18 1.03 -2.31
CA LYS A 63 -17.78 1.93 -3.32
C LYS A 63 -18.56 1.16 -4.42
N ASN A 64 -19.43 0.24 -4.02
CA ASN A 64 -20.25 -0.61 -4.90
C ASN A 64 -19.46 -1.58 -5.79
N LYS A 65 -18.23 -1.95 -5.39
CA LYS A 65 -17.40 -2.93 -6.09
C LYS A 65 -16.90 -3.99 -5.11
N ASP A 66 -16.78 -5.22 -5.61
CA ASP A 66 -16.09 -6.29 -4.91
C ASP A 66 -14.58 -6.08 -5.00
N VAL A 67 -13.91 -6.14 -3.84
CA VAL A 67 -12.46 -6.06 -3.72
C VAL A 67 -11.96 -7.39 -3.19
N GLU A 68 -11.17 -8.08 -4.00
CA GLU A 68 -10.44 -9.26 -3.54
C GLU A 68 -9.26 -8.82 -2.68
N TYR A 69 -9.01 -9.52 -1.58
CA TYR A 69 -7.85 -9.29 -0.74
C TYR A 69 -7.08 -10.57 -0.46
N HIS A 70 -5.77 -10.42 -0.29
CA HIS A 70 -4.87 -11.47 0.14
C HIS A 70 -3.81 -10.90 1.08
N ILE A 71 -3.68 -11.48 2.26
CA ILE A 71 -2.69 -11.12 3.28
C ILE A 71 -1.55 -12.12 3.22
N HIS A 72 -0.31 -11.63 3.07
CA HIS A 72 0.88 -12.46 2.87
C HIS A 72 2.06 -11.89 3.64
N GLY A 73 2.87 -12.74 4.28
CA GLY A 73 4.07 -12.32 5.01
C GLY A 73 3.83 -11.13 5.96
N THR A 74 4.40 -9.98 5.60
CA THR A 74 4.25 -8.69 6.27
C THR A 74 3.49 -7.67 5.42
N GLY A 75 2.64 -8.09 4.50
CA GLY A 75 1.95 -7.22 3.56
C GLY A 75 0.56 -7.70 3.18
N MET A 76 -0.06 -6.94 2.30
CA MET A 76 -1.40 -7.21 1.79
C MET A 76 -1.51 -6.75 0.34
N THR A 77 -2.33 -7.48 -0.39
CA THR A 77 -2.67 -7.21 -1.78
C THR A 77 -4.18 -7.09 -1.90
N PHE A 78 -4.62 -6.06 -2.61
CA PHE A 78 -6.00 -5.87 -3.04
C PHE A 78 -6.09 -5.92 -4.56
N THR A 79 -7.13 -6.55 -5.08
CA THR A 79 -7.44 -6.53 -6.52
C THR A 79 -8.80 -5.89 -6.72
N LEU A 80 -8.85 -4.83 -7.53
CA LEU A 80 -10.07 -4.09 -7.87
C LEU A 80 -9.98 -3.64 -9.33
N ASP A 81 -11.01 -3.95 -10.14
CA ASP A 81 -11.04 -3.60 -11.58
C ASP A 81 -9.78 -4.06 -12.34
N GLU A 82 -9.32 -5.29 -12.11
CA GLU A 82 -8.07 -5.85 -12.68
C GLU A 82 -6.77 -5.17 -12.22
N ILE A 83 -6.87 -4.14 -11.38
CA ILE A 83 -5.73 -3.43 -10.82
C ILE A 83 -5.35 -4.06 -9.48
N ARG A 84 -4.06 -4.39 -9.35
CA ARG A 84 -3.47 -4.89 -8.11
C ARG A 84 -2.83 -3.74 -7.31
N TYR A 85 -3.26 -3.57 -6.07
CA TYR A 85 -2.72 -2.65 -5.08
C TYR A 85 -2.06 -3.45 -3.96
N SER A 86 -0.73 -3.42 -3.89
CA SER A 86 0.06 -4.19 -2.92
C SER A 86 1.03 -3.29 -2.16
N PHE A 87 1.16 -3.59 -0.87
CA PHE A 87 2.12 -2.95 0.02
C PHE A 87 2.49 -3.87 1.18
N GLU A 88 3.66 -3.62 1.74
CA GLU A 88 4.21 -4.30 2.91
C GLU A 88 4.35 -3.30 4.05
N TYR A 89 4.37 -3.81 5.28
CA TYR A 89 4.66 -3.03 6.48
C TYR A 89 5.99 -3.51 7.03
N LEU A 90 7.02 -2.66 6.98
CA LEU A 90 8.26 -2.98 7.67
C LEU A 90 8.11 -2.70 9.18
N PRO A 91 8.71 -3.55 10.03
CA PRO A 91 8.76 -3.29 11.46
C PRO A 91 9.59 -2.04 11.74
N GLN A 92 8.89 -0.99 12.20
CA GLN A 92 9.39 0.22 12.87
C GLN A 92 10.69 0.83 12.32
N THR A 93 10.62 1.50 11.19
CA THR A 93 11.51 2.65 10.96
C THR A 93 11.01 3.82 11.81
N ASN A 94 11.84 4.33 12.72
CA ASN A 94 11.52 5.50 13.56
C ASN A 94 10.22 5.38 14.41
N ASN A 95 9.95 4.20 15.00
CA ASN A 95 8.75 3.92 15.80
C ASN A 95 7.41 4.11 15.06
N ARG A 96 7.40 4.04 13.73
CA ARG A 96 6.18 4.14 12.92
C ARG A 96 6.05 2.93 12.00
N ASN A 97 4.82 2.48 11.81
CA ASN A 97 4.50 1.49 10.78
C ASN A 97 4.29 2.23 9.47
N THR A 98 5.21 2.02 8.56
CA THR A 98 5.24 2.72 7.28
C THR A 98 4.86 1.74 6.18
N PRO A 99 3.83 2.03 5.37
CA PRO A 99 3.53 1.21 4.20
C PRO A 99 4.62 1.40 3.15
N ILE A 100 5.03 0.29 2.56
CA ILE A 100 6.12 0.20 1.60
C ILE A 100 5.58 -0.47 0.35
N PHE A 101 5.75 0.22 -0.76
CA PHE A 101 5.11 -0.15 -2.00
C PHE A 101 6.11 -0.89 -2.88
N SER A 102 5.67 -2.04 -3.41
CA SER A 102 6.44 -2.80 -4.38
C SER A 102 6.49 -2.07 -5.71
N ILE A 103 7.69 -1.94 -6.26
CA ILE A 103 7.91 -1.31 -7.56
C ILE A 103 7.20 -2.03 -8.68
N SER A 104 7.18 -3.36 -8.66
CA SER A 104 6.50 -4.13 -9.71
C SER A 104 5.01 -3.80 -9.73
N SER A 105 4.39 -3.67 -8.57
CA SER A 105 2.97 -3.32 -8.45
C SER A 105 2.71 -1.86 -8.89
N ILE A 106 3.59 -0.93 -8.53
CA ILE A 106 3.55 0.46 -9.02
C ILE A 106 3.70 0.51 -10.55
N TYR A 107 4.63 -0.26 -11.11
CA TYR A 107 4.89 -0.31 -12.54
C TYR A 107 3.70 -0.89 -13.31
N ASP A 108 3.11 -1.98 -12.82
CA ASP A 108 1.91 -2.59 -13.38
C ASP A 108 0.72 -1.62 -13.32
N TYR A 109 0.54 -0.90 -12.19
CA TYR A 109 -0.46 0.14 -12.07
C TYR A 109 -0.28 1.24 -13.12
N ILE A 110 0.95 1.78 -13.26
CA ILE A 110 1.24 2.81 -14.25
C ILE A 110 0.95 2.28 -15.66
N LYS A 111 1.33 1.05 -15.99
CA LYS A 111 1.02 0.46 -17.30
C LYS A 111 -0.48 0.39 -17.58
N VAL A 112 -1.29 0.02 -16.60
CA VAL A 112 -2.75 -0.08 -16.75
C VAL A 112 -3.38 1.31 -16.88
N VAL A 113 -2.98 2.26 -16.04
CA VAL A 113 -3.61 3.60 -15.99
C VAL A 113 -3.08 4.56 -17.07
N TYR A 114 -1.79 4.47 -17.40
CA TYR A 114 -1.13 5.38 -18.33
C TYR A 114 -0.91 4.78 -19.73
N GLY A 115 -0.98 3.46 -19.88
CA GLY A 115 -0.48 2.76 -21.06
C GLY A 115 1.02 2.46 -20.96
N PHE A 116 1.55 1.74 -21.94
CA PHE A 116 2.91 1.20 -21.93
C PHE A 116 3.99 2.24 -21.60
N ILE A 117 4.84 1.90 -20.62
CA ILE A 117 6.10 2.58 -20.33
C ILE A 117 7.24 1.55 -20.37
N GLU A 118 8.34 1.90 -21.02
CA GLU A 118 9.54 1.08 -21.05
C GLU A 118 10.19 1.01 -19.65
N GLN A 119 10.68 -0.17 -19.30
CA GLN A 119 11.24 -0.44 -17.97
C GLN A 119 12.43 0.46 -17.64
N ASP A 120 13.35 0.69 -18.60
CA ASP A 120 14.52 1.55 -18.39
C ASP A 120 14.12 3.00 -18.10
N LYS A 121 13.08 3.48 -18.79
CA LYS A 121 12.54 4.82 -18.59
C LYS A 121 11.86 4.96 -17.24
N PHE A 122 11.10 3.95 -16.83
CA PHE A 122 10.49 3.89 -15.51
C PHE A 122 11.57 3.91 -14.42
N THR A 123 12.58 3.03 -14.51
CA THR A 123 13.71 2.97 -13.57
C THR A 123 14.44 4.31 -13.46
N LYS A 124 14.69 4.98 -14.60
CA LYS A 124 15.30 6.32 -14.61
C LYS A 124 14.47 7.33 -13.82
N VAL A 125 13.15 7.36 -14.03
CA VAL A 125 12.27 8.27 -13.29
C VAL A 125 12.24 7.95 -11.80
N MET A 126 12.21 6.67 -11.42
CA MET A 126 12.27 6.29 -10.01
C MET A 126 13.55 6.79 -9.34
N ASN A 127 14.71 6.64 -9.99
CA ASN A 127 15.98 7.16 -9.48
C ASN A 127 15.97 8.70 -9.37
N GLU A 128 15.42 9.41 -10.36
CA GLU A 128 15.26 10.87 -10.28
C GLU A 128 14.40 11.31 -9.09
N LEU A 129 13.35 10.55 -8.75
CA LEU A 129 12.49 10.83 -7.60
C LEU A 129 13.22 10.56 -6.26
N VAL A 130 14.07 9.52 -6.22
CA VAL A 130 14.94 9.23 -5.07
C VAL A 130 15.97 10.34 -4.86
N ASP A 131 16.65 10.78 -5.92
CA ASP A 131 17.66 11.84 -5.86
C ASP A 131 17.06 13.17 -5.37
N LYS A 132 15.80 13.43 -5.75
CA LYS A 132 15.01 14.57 -5.28
C LYS A 132 14.45 14.40 -3.86
N LYS A 133 14.66 13.25 -3.22
CA LYS A 133 14.13 12.88 -1.89
C LYS A 133 12.60 12.90 -1.80
N ILE A 134 11.93 12.71 -2.93
CA ILE A 134 10.48 12.64 -3.01
C ILE A 134 10.00 11.25 -2.60
N ILE A 135 10.79 10.21 -2.93
CA ILE A 135 10.60 8.84 -2.44
C ILE A 135 11.91 8.36 -1.82
N ALA A 136 11.83 7.42 -0.88
CA ALA A 136 13.01 6.80 -0.27
C ALA A 136 13.14 5.34 -0.72
N LYS A 137 14.33 4.98 -1.23
CA LYS A 137 14.70 3.59 -1.55
C LYS A 137 14.99 2.84 -0.25
N ILE A 138 14.36 1.68 -0.06
CA ILE A 138 14.44 0.93 1.20
C ILE A 138 15.27 -0.36 1.07
N ASP A 139 15.19 -1.03 -0.07
CA ASP A 139 15.95 -2.25 -0.36
C ASP A 139 17.15 -1.96 -1.26
N GLU A 140 18.29 -2.60 -1.00
CA GLU A 140 19.54 -2.51 -1.77
C GLU A 140 19.31 -2.86 -3.25
N TYR A 141 18.46 -3.85 -3.52
CA TYR A 141 18.12 -4.28 -4.89
C TYR A 141 17.12 -3.35 -5.60
N GLY A 142 16.55 -2.38 -4.88
CA GLY A 142 15.67 -1.37 -5.45
C GLY A 142 14.36 -1.94 -5.94
N PHE A 143 13.66 -2.73 -5.11
CA PHE A 143 12.33 -3.27 -5.36
C PHE A 143 11.20 -2.62 -4.53
N SER A 144 11.57 -1.79 -3.56
CA SER A 144 10.64 -1.26 -2.56
C SER A 144 10.94 0.20 -2.22
N PHE A 145 9.89 1.03 -2.19
CA PHE A 145 9.97 2.46 -1.87
C PHE A 145 8.98 2.88 -0.78
N TYR A 146 9.40 3.93 -0.06
CA TYR A 146 8.58 4.69 0.86
C TYR A 146 8.24 6.06 0.24
N ILE A 147 6.99 6.50 0.42
CA ILE A 147 6.51 7.82 0.02
C ILE A 147 6.26 8.63 1.31
N PRO A 148 7.15 9.57 1.68
CA PRO A 148 7.05 10.33 2.93
C PRO A 148 5.76 11.14 3.09
N GLU A 149 5.16 11.63 2.01
CA GLU A 149 3.91 12.40 2.07
C GLU A 149 2.70 11.54 2.47
N LEU A 150 2.81 10.22 2.31
CA LEU A 150 1.82 9.25 2.81
C LEU A 150 2.11 8.84 4.26
N GLU A 151 2.90 9.62 5.01
CA GLU A 151 2.95 9.52 6.47
C GLU A 151 1.55 9.75 7.04
N LEU A 152 0.86 8.65 7.28
CA LEU A 152 -0.38 8.63 8.03
C LEU A 152 -0.04 8.88 9.49
N SER A 153 0.18 10.15 9.81
CA SER A 153 0.24 10.63 11.17
C SER A 153 -1.12 10.37 11.82
N LYS A 154 -1.11 9.64 12.95
CA LYS A 154 -1.95 9.63 14.17
C LYS A 154 -3.29 10.41 14.28
N ASN A 155 -3.88 10.93 13.20
CA ASN A 155 -4.91 11.97 13.21
C ASN A 155 -6.22 11.57 12.52
N ILE A 156 -6.46 10.29 12.21
CA ILE A 156 -7.77 9.83 11.69
C ILE A 156 -8.63 9.17 12.78
N ILE A 157 -8.25 9.28 14.06
CA ILE A 157 -9.17 9.00 15.18
C ILE A 157 -8.92 10.04 16.27
N GLN A 158 -9.57 11.20 16.15
CA GLN A 158 -9.99 12.01 17.29
C GLN A 158 -11.51 12.11 17.26
#